data_AF-A0A1M5U574-F1
#
_entry.id   AF-A0A1M5U574-F1
#
_cell.length_a   1.000
_cell.length_b   1.000
_cell.length_c   1.000
_cell.angle_alpha   90.00
_cell.angle_beta   90.00
_cell.angle_gamma   90.00
#
_symmetry.space_group_name_H-M   'P 1'
#
loop_
_entity.id
_entity.type
_entity.pdbx_description
1 polymer ?
#
loop_
_entity_poly.entity_id
_entity_poly.type
_entity_poly.pdbx_seq_one_letter_code
_entity_poly.pdbx_strand_id
1 'polypeptide(L)' 'MKLLLLILGMVLIVEGLPYAVAPEKMREWLLTLSELPPATMRVFGFISLGGGLLICWVVQKTSLFS' A
#
# COMPACT_ATOMS: atom_id res chain seq x y z
N MET A 1 -8.93 16.77 -10.79
CA MET A 1 -7.57 17.28 -10.52
C MET A 1 -7.27 17.43 -9.02
N LYS A 2 -8.10 18.13 -8.22
CA LYS A 2 -7.84 18.31 -6.77
C LYS A 2 -7.77 17.01 -5.96
N LEU A 3 -8.67 16.06 -6.23
CA LEU A 3 -8.71 14.75 -5.55
C LEU A 3 -7.44 13.90 -5.78
N LEU A 4 -6.87 13.93 -6.99
CA LEU A 4 -5.66 13.17 -7.28
C LEU A 4 -4.47 13.65 -6.45
N LEU A 5 -4.30 14.97 -6.35
CA LEU A 5 -3.24 15.58 -5.53
C LEU A 5 -3.45 15.32 -4.03
N LEU A 6 -4.70 15.31 -3.56
CA LEU A 6 -5.03 14.99 -2.17
C LEU A 6 -4.69 13.53 -1.84
N ILE A 7 -5.14 12.59 -2.67
CA ILE A 7 -4.88 11.15 -2.49
C ILE A 7 -3.38 10.89 -2.56
N LEU A 8 -2.67 11.51 -3.51
CA LEU A 8 -1.22 11.43 -3.60
C LEU A 8 -0.56 11.93 -2.30
N GLY A 9 -0.98 13.08 -1.78
CA GLY A 9 -0.50 13.61 -0.51
C GLY A 9 -0.75 12.67 0.67
N MET A 10 -1.95 12.07 0.78
CA MET A 10 -2.26 11.10 1.82
C MET A 10 -1.38 9.84 1.72
N VAL A 11 -1.17 9.32 0.51
CA VAL A 11 -0.29 8.15 0.30
C VAL A 11 1.14 8.48 0.75
N LEU A 12 1.67 9.67 0.41
CA LEU A 12 3.00 10.08 0.89
C LEU A 12 3.07 10.19 2.42
N ILE A 13 2.03 10.71 3.08
CA ILE A 13 2.00 10.80 4.55
C ILE A 13 1.99 9.40 5.16
N VAL A 14 1.13 8.50 4.67
CA VAL A 14 1.00 7.14 5.18
C VAL A 14 2.29 6.35 4.95
N GLU A 15 2.88 6.43 3.76
CA GLU A 15 4.14 5.77 3.44
C GLU A 15 5.31 6.35 4.23
N GLY A 16 5.35 7.68 4.45
CA GLY A 16 6.45 8.35 5.15
C GLY A 16 6.41 8.24 6.68
N LEU A 17 5.24 8.01 7.27
CA LEU A 17 5.04 8.01 8.71
C LEU A 17 5.83 6.90 9.45
N PRO A 18 5.86 5.65 8.98
CA PRO A 18 6.72 4.61 9.56
C PRO A 18 8.20 4.99 9.58
N TYR A 19 8.69 5.62 8.51
CA TYR A 19 10.08 6.08 8.43
C TYR A 19 10.39 7.24 9.37
N ALA A 20 9.40 8.12 9.64
CA ALA A 20 9.58 9.27 10.51
C ALA A 20 9.46 8.92 12.01
N VAL A 21 8.54 8.01 12.37
CA VAL A 21 8.23 7.68 13.77
C VAL A 21 9.07 6.51 14.28
N ALA A 22 9.37 5.52 13.44
CA ALA A 22 10.08 4.30 13.85
C ALA A 22 11.04 3.79 12.75
N PRO A 23 12.12 4.54 12.45
CA PRO A 23 13.04 4.20 11.37
C PRO A 23 13.77 2.86 11.58
N GLU A 24 14.09 2.50 12.82
CA GLU A 24 14.78 1.24 13.15
C GLU A 24 13.88 0.03 12.84
N LYS A 25 12.60 0.11 13.22
CA LYS A 25 11.62 -0.94 12.92
C LYS A 25 11.40 -1.08 11.43
N MET A 26 11.28 0.04 10.71
CA MET A 26 11.13 0.00 9.26
C MET A 26 12.35 -0.64 8.57
N ARG A 27 13.56 -0.34 9.04
CA ARG A 27 14.79 -0.95 8.54
C ARG A 27 14.84 -2.46 8.79
N GLU A 28 14.49 -2.92 9.99
CA GLU A 28 14.40 -4.36 10.30
C GLU A 28 13.43 -5.06 9.35
N TRP A 29 12.24 -4.47 9.13
CA TRP A 29 11.22 -5.03 8.23
C TRP A 29 11.72 -5.11 6.79
N LEU A 30 12.39 -4.07 6.29
CA LEU A 30 12.97 -4.06 4.94
C LEU A 30 14.04 -5.14 4.76
N LEU A 31 14.87 -5.38 5.78
CA LEU A 31 15.88 -6.44 5.75
C LEU A 31 15.21 -7.82 5.68
N THR A 32 14.23 -8.08 6.53
CA THR A 32 13.46 -9.34 6.49
C THR A 32 12.76 -9.54 5.14
N LEU A 33 12.21 -8.47 4.55
CA LEU A 33 11.62 -8.54 3.21
C LEU A 33 12.68 -8.86 2.15
N SER A 34 13.88 -8.29 2.24
CA SER A 34 14.96 -8.53 1.28
C SER A 34 15.50 -9.97 1.31
N GLU A 35 15.34 -10.67 2.43
CA GLU A 35 15.69 -12.09 2.57
C GLU A 35 14.63 -13.04 1.96
N LEU A 36 13.42 -12.54 1.64
CA LEU A 36 12.39 -13.36 1.03
C LEU A 36 12.73 -13.72 -0.41
N PRO A 37 12.47 -14.98 -0.84
CA PRO A 37 12.63 -15.36 -2.23
C PRO A 37 11.79 -14.49 -3.18
N PRO A 38 12.30 -14.15 -4.37
CA PRO A 38 11.59 -13.30 -5.33
C PRO A 38 10.25 -13.89 -5.79
N ALA A 39 10.07 -15.21 -5.70
CA ALA A 39 8.78 -15.87 -5.96
C ALA A 39 7.71 -15.46 -4.93
N THR A 40 8.06 -15.43 -3.64
CA THR A 40 7.15 -15.04 -2.56
C THR A 40 6.79 -13.57 -2.64
N MET A 41 7.77 -12.69 -2.95
CA MET A 41 7.51 -11.27 -3.19
C MET A 41 6.54 -11.04 -4.35
N ARG A 42 6.66 -11.80 -5.44
CA ARG A 42 5.73 -11.72 -6.58
C ARG A 42 4.32 -12.11 -6.18
N VAL A 43 4.16 -13.23 -5.47
CA VAL A 43 2.84 -13.68 -5.00
C VAL A 43 2.21 -12.62 -4.07
N PHE A 44 2.98 -12.07 -3.14
CA PHE A 44 2.51 -10.99 -2.27
C PHE A 44 2.08 -9.76 -3.07
N GLY A 45 2.84 -9.37 -4.08
CA GLY A 45 2.49 -8.29 -5.01
C GLY A 45 1.22 -8.57 -5.82
N PHE A 46 1.01 -9.80 -6.29
CA PHE A 46 -0.22 -10.16 -7.00
C PHE A 46 -1.43 -10.16 -6.07
N ILE A 47 -1.28 -10.61 -4.83
CA ILE A 47 -2.34 -10.58 -3.83
C ILE A 47 -2.69 -9.14 -3.47
N SER A 48 -1.71 -8.25 -3.27
CA SER A 48 -1.96 -6.85 -2.96
C SER A 48 -2.61 -6.10 -4.12
N LEU A 49 -2.17 -6.35 -5.36
CA LEU A 49 -2.80 -5.82 -6.57
C LEU A 49 -4.23 -6.33 -6.74
N GLY A 50 -4.44 -7.64 -6.60
CA GLY A 50 -5.76 -8.25 -6.73
C GLY A 50 -6.73 -7.77 -5.64
N GLY A 51 -6.25 -7.70 -4.39
CA GLY A 51 -7.01 -7.18 -3.26
C GLY A 51 -7.40 -5.70 -3.45
N GLY A 52 -6.45 -4.86 -3.86
CA GLY A 52 -6.71 -3.45 -4.16
C GLY A 52 -7.73 -3.28 -5.30
N LEU A 53 -7.62 -4.09 -6.35
CA LEU A 53 -8.58 -4.08 -7.45
C LEU A 53 -9.98 -4.51 -6.99
N LEU A 54 -10.08 -5.56 -6.17
CA LEU A 54 -11.34 -6.02 -5.59
C LEU A 54 -11.99 -4.96 -4.71
N ILE A 55 -11.20 -4.28 -3.86
CA ILE A 55 -11.70 -3.18 -3.02
C ILE A 55 -12.22 -2.05 -3.90
N CYS A 56 -11.46 -1.60 -4.89
CA CYS A 56 -11.90 -0.57 -5.83
C CYS A 56 -13.18 -0.99 -6.57
N TRP A 57 -13.28 -2.25 -6.99
CA TRP A 57 -14.45 -2.79 -7.67
C TRP A 57 -15.68 -2.80 -6.76
N VAL A 58 -15.55 -3.28 -5.52
CA VAL A 58 -16.65 -3.30 -4.54
C VAL A 58 -17.09 -1.87 -4.18
N VAL A 59 -16.14 -0.98 -3.91
CA VAL A 59 -16.43 0.43 -3.58
C VAL A 59 -17.12 1.13 -4.75
N GLN A 60 -16.68 0.90 -5.99
CA GLN A 60 -17.30 1.51 -7.17
C GLN A 60 -18.68 0.91 -7.49
N LYS A 61 -18.88 -0.39 -7.28
CA LYS A 61 -20.18 -1.06 -7.44
C LYS A 61 -21.19 -0.68 -6.36
N THR A 62 -20.72 -0.35 -5.16
CA THR A 62 -21.57 0.00 -4.03
C THR A 62 -21.93 1.47 -4.16
N SER A 63 -23.20 1.74 -4.52
CA SER A 63 -23.83 3.07 -4.60
C SER A 63 -23.94 3.80 -3.24
N LEU A 64 -23.04 3.55 -2.28
CA LEU A 64 -23.09 4.15 -0.94
C LEU A 64 -22.39 5.51 -0.85
N PHE A 65 -21.65 5.93 -1.89
CA PHE A 65 -21.01 7.24 -1.98
C PHE A 65 -21.50 8.04 -3.20
N SER A 66 -22.82 8.01 -3.45
CA SER A 66 -23.48 9.00 -4.31
C SER A 66 -24.15 10.08 -3.47
#